data_AF-A0A166RKS9-F1
#
_entry.id   AF-A0A166RKS9-F1
#
_cell.length_a   1.000
_cell.length_b   1.000
_cell.length_c   1.000
_cell.angle_alpha   90.00
_cell.angle_beta   90.00
_cell.angle_gamma   90.00
#
_symmetry.space_group_name_H-M   'P 1'
#
loop_
_entity.id
_entity.type
_entity.pdbx_description
1 polymer ?
#
loop_
_entity_poly.entity_id
_entity_poly.type
_entity_poly.pdbx_seq_one_letter_code
_entity_poly.pdbx_strand_id
1 'polypeptide(L)' 'MRVGASYSHARLFRAKGIPTVVIGSTPRDGGGPDEHILVDELVRVAAVQALSAWHFLQVAK' A
#
# COMPACT_ATOMS: atom_id res chain seq x y z
N MET A 1 14.14 4.84 -3.57
CA MET A 1 13.82 5.27 -2.18
C MET A 1 12.96 4.19 -1.52
N ARG A 2 13.26 3.70 -0.31
CA ARG A 2 12.39 2.75 0.41
C ARG A 2 11.31 3.56 1.16
N VAL A 3 10.31 4.03 0.40
CA VAL A 3 9.27 5.01 0.82
C VAL A 3 8.36 4.50 1.96
N GLY A 4 8.34 3.18 2.22
CA GLY A 4 7.29 2.53 3.02
C GLY A 4 7.19 2.88 4.51
N ALA A 5 8.18 3.53 5.12
CA ALA A 5 8.16 3.80 6.56
C ALA A 5 8.30 5.29 6.94
N SER A 6 9.28 6.00 6.37
CA SER A 6 9.63 7.35 6.84
C SER A 6 8.69 8.46 6.36
N TYR A 7 8.00 8.27 5.22
CA TYR A 7 7.11 9.27 4.60
C TYR A 7 5.62 8.86 4.58
N SER A 8 5.26 7.67 5.05
CA SER A 8 3.86 7.23 5.01
C SER A 8 3.08 7.72 6.25
N HIS A 9 1.82 8.12 6.04
CA HIS A 9 0.91 8.43 7.14
C HIS A 9 0.64 7.23 8.07
N ALA A 10 1.01 6.00 7.67
CA ALA A 10 0.85 4.81 8.51
C ALA A 10 1.56 4.94 9.86
N ARG A 11 2.65 5.73 9.96
CA ARG A 11 3.28 6.03 11.26
C ARG A 11 2.30 6.71 12.23
N LEU A 12 1.47 7.62 11.74
CA LEU A 12 0.50 8.35 12.55
C LEU A 12 -0.62 7.43 13.06
N PHE A 13 -1.08 6.50 12.23
CA PHE A 13 -2.09 5.50 12.63
C PHE A 13 -1.52 4.50 13.65
N ARG A 14 -0.30 4.00 13.41
CA ARG A 14 0.39 3.11 14.37
C ARG A 14 0.65 3.79 15.70
N ALA A 15 1.00 5.08 15.72
CA ALA A 15 1.16 5.86 16.95
C ALA A 15 -0.14 5.95 17.77
N LYS A 16 -1.31 5.79 17.14
CA LYS A 16 -2.62 5.73 17.79
C LYS A 16 -3.07 4.29 18.11
N GLY A 17 -2.17 3.31 18.02
CA GLY A 17 -2.48 1.90 18.29
C GLY A 17 -3.29 1.21 17.19
N ILE A 18 -3.45 1.82 16.01
CA ILE A 18 -4.19 1.23 14.89
C ILE A 18 -3.25 0.33 14.08
N PRO A 19 -3.50 -1.00 14.01
CA PRO A 19 -2.71 -1.90 13.16
C PRO A 19 -2.78 -1.44 11.71
N THR A 20 -1.63 -1.11 11.12
CA THR A 20 -1.58 -0.51 9.77
C THR A 20 -0.46 -1.14 8.97
N VAL A 21 -0.75 -1.55 7.73
CA VAL A 21 0.22 -2.01 6.73
C VAL A 21 0.30 -1.01 5.58
N VAL A 22 1.49 -0.85 4.99
CA VAL A 22 1.68 -0.04 3.78
C VAL A 22 1.88 -1.00 2.62
N ILE A 23 1.06 -0.85 1.59
CA ILE A 23 1.10 -1.67 0.38
C ILE A 23 0.90 -0.78 -0.84
N GLY A 24 1.65 -1.05 -1.90
CA GLY A 24 1.62 -0.30 -3.16
C GLY A 24 2.60 -0.89 -4.17
N SER A 25 2.57 -0.37 -5.40
CA SER A 25 3.51 -0.76 -6.45
C SER A 25 4.94 -0.29 -6.14
N THR A 26 5.92 -0.91 -6.78
CA THR A 26 7.32 -0.48 -6.66
C THR A 26 7.51 0.88 -7.35
N PRO A 27 7.84 1.96 -6.62
CA PRO A 27 8.06 3.26 -7.25
C PRO A 27 9.40 3.26 -7.97
N ARG A 28 9.42 3.73 -9.22
CA ARG A 28 10.64 4.02 -9.96
C ARG A 28 10.77 5.53 -10.14
N ASP A 29 11.99 6.03 -9.94
CA ASP A 29 12.32 7.45 -10.09
C ASP A 29 11.43 8.40 -9.29
N GLY A 30 10.97 7.94 -8.12
CA GLY A 30 10.05 8.68 -7.25
C GLY A 30 10.55 10.07 -6.88
N GLY A 31 9.76 11.10 -7.20
CA GLY A 31 10.10 12.51 -7.05
C GLY A 31 10.93 13.10 -8.20
N GLY A 32 11.16 12.35 -9.28
CA GLY A 32 11.88 12.78 -10.49
C GLY A 32 10.96 12.95 -11.71
N PRO A 33 11.50 13.47 -12.83
CA PRO A 33 10.73 13.76 -14.05
C PRO A 33 10.13 12.51 -14.73
N ASP A 34 10.72 11.33 -14.54
CA ASP A 34 10.31 10.06 -15.16
C ASP A 34 9.73 9.07 -14.13
N GLU A 35 9.09 9.59 -13.07
CA GLU A 35 8.44 8.76 -12.04
C GLU A 35 7.36 7.86 -12.65
N HIS A 36 7.49 6.55 -12.45
CA HIS A 36 6.55 5.57 -13.00
C HIS A 36 6.44 4.29 -12.17
N ILE A 37 5.49 3.44 -12.55
CA ILE A 37 5.25 2.11 -12.00
C ILE A 37 4.99 1.11 -13.15
N LEU A 38 5.00 -0.20 -12.85
CA LEU A 38 4.52 -1.20 -13.80
C LEU A 38 3.02 -1.42 -13.69
N VAL A 39 2.37 -1.54 -14.85
CA VAL A 39 0.94 -1.87 -14.95
C VAL A 39 0.66 -3.25 -14.32
N ASP A 40 1.52 -4.23 -14.56
CA ASP A 40 1.36 -5.58 -13.98
C ASP A 40 1.39 -5.56 -12.44
N GLU A 41 2.22 -4.70 -11.84
CA GLU A 41 2.24 -4.54 -10.38
C GLU A 41 0.96 -3.84 -9.88
N LEU A 42 0.47 -2.85 -10.62
CA LEU A 42 -0.77 -2.15 -10.27
C LEU A 42 -1.98 -3.10 -10.22
N VAL A 43 -2.11 -3.98 -11.23
CA VAL A 43 -3.20 -4.98 -11.27
C VAL A 43 -3.11 -5.93 -10.06
N ARG A 44 -1.90 -6.36 -9.69
CA ARG A 44 -1.69 -7.23 -8.52
C ARG A 44 -2.03 -6.52 -7.21
N VAL A 45 -1.65 -5.26 -7.04
CA VAL A 45 -1.99 -4.46 -5.85
C VAL A 45 -3.50 -4.31 -5.70
N ALA A 46 -4.21 -4.03 -6.80
CA ALA A 46 -5.67 -3.93 -6.80
C ALA A 46 -6.32 -5.26 -6.37
N ALA A 47 -5.83 -6.40 -6.88
CA ALA A 47 -6.32 -7.71 -6.49
C ALA A 47 -6.11 -7.99 -4.99
N VAL A 48 -4.94 -7.66 -4.44
CA VAL A 48 -4.66 -7.84 -3.01
C VAL A 48 -5.60 -6.99 -2.15
N GLN A 49 -5.86 -5.73 -2.53
CA GLN A 49 -6.79 -4.86 -1.80
C GLN A 49 -8.22 -5.43 -1.83
N ALA A 50 -8.70 -5.85 -3.00
CA ALA A 50 -10.03 -6.43 -3.15
C ALA A 50 -10.20 -7.73 -2.35
N LEU A 51 -9.23 -8.64 -2.42
CA LEU A 51 -9.25 -9.90 -1.67
C LEU A 51 -9.16 -9.67 -0.17
N SER A 52 -8.37 -8.70 0.28
CA SER A 52 -8.24 -8.36 1.70
C SER A 52 -9.57 -7.81 2.25
N ALA A 53 -10.22 -6.91 1.50
CA ALA A 53 -11.53 -6.37 1.88
C ALA A 53 -12.61 -7.46 1.87
N TRP A 54 -12.63 -8.30 0.83
CA TRP A 54 -13.56 -9.42 0.75
C TRP A 54 -13.38 -10.38 1.94
N HIS A 55 -12.14 -10.80 2.22
CA HIS A 55 -11.84 -11.70 3.34
C HIS A 55 -12.26 -11.10 4.68
N PHE A 56 -11.98 -9.81 4.92
CA PHE A 56 -12.43 -9.10 6.11
C PHE A 56 -13.96 -9.17 6.28
N LEU A 57 -14.71 -8.95 5.20
CA LEU A 57 -16.18 -9.01 5.23
C LEU A 57 -16.73 -10.44 5.44
N GLN A 58 -15.98 -11.48 5.08
CA GLN A 58 -16.38 -12.87 5.35
C GLN A 58 -16.13 -13.27 6.80
N VAL A 59 -14.99 -12.84 7.38
CA VAL A 59 -14.63 -13.18 8.77
C VAL A 59 -15.42 -12.34 9.78
N ALA A 60 -15.90 -11.16 9.39
CA ALA A 60 -16.72 -10.29 10.25
C ALA A 60 -18.20 -10.73 10.36
N LYS A 61 -18.61 -11.79 9.67
CA LYS A 61 -19.91 -12.46 9.87
C LYS A 61 -19.81 -13.52 10.96
#